data_AF-A0A1Q5FPD0-F1
#
_entry.id   AF-A0A1Q5FPD0-F1
#
_cell.length_a   1.000
_cell.length_b   1.000
_cell.length_c   1.000
_cell.angle_alpha   90.00
_cell.angle_beta   90.00
_cell.angle_gamma   90.00
#
_symmetry.space_group_name_H-M   'P 1'
#
loop_
_entity.id
_entity.type
_entity.pdbx_description
1 polymer ?
#
loop_
_entity_poly.entity_id
_entity_poly.type
_entity_poly.pdbx_seq_one_letter_code
_entity_poly.pdbx_strand_id
1 'polypeptide(L)'
;MRALLGVELPGYRTVDTDAWLNDHGDVLSLHFFDLSPDLPAALDDGPTLRHGLTHFTARAGGGLIEASVKRLGELPALRQILKLPLPNQPNGQAFIGSFTVPRAGCSTVVKIQAAERGMTGMREAVVMAKLGPDQYFRPHPYAPEVQGGLPFHAADHAQWDTEFPDHPLTRVRRTLDTLAAAVTVAPEFAALPPFTGPAAANG
;
A
#
# COMPACT_ATOMS: atom_id res chain seq x y z
N MET A 1 9.91 5.96 20.09
CA MET A 1 11.10 5.61 19.28
C MET A 1 10.84 6.08 17.85
N ARG A 2 11.78 6.78 17.20
CA ARG A 2 11.61 7.20 15.79
C ARG A 2 12.29 6.15 14.91
N ALA A 3 11.52 5.28 14.27
CA ALA A 3 12.05 4.13 13.54
C ALA A 3 12.52 4.47 12.11
N LEU A 4 11.93 5.50 11.50
CA LEU A 4 12.25 5.97 10.15
C LEU A 4 12.65 7.44 10.18
N LEU A 5 13.68 7.78 9.40
CA LEU A 5 14.19 9.14 9.20
C LEU A 5 14.04 9.52 7.72
N GLY A 6 13.95 10.82 7.41
CA GLY A 6 13.85 11.29 6.01
C GLY A 6 12.49 11.06 5.35
N VAL A 7 11.44 10.84 6.14
CA VAL A 7 10.04 10.68 5.64
C VAL A 7 9.48 12.00 5.10
N GLU A 8 10.07 13.12 5.48
CA GLU A 8 9.67 14.46 5.05
C GLU A 8 10.03 14.66 3.57
N LEU A 9 9.03 14.60 2.69
CA LEU A 9 9.21 14.72 1.24
C LEU A 9 8.94 16.14 0.72
N PRO A 10 9.62 16.57 -0.36
CA PRO A 10 9.29 17.82 -1.04
C PRO A 10 7.82 17.88 -1.46
N GLY A 11 7.18 19.04 -1.27
CA GLY A 11 5.77 19.26 -1.61
C GLY A 11 4.78 18.76 -0.55
N TYR A 12 5.25 18.15 0.54
CA TYR A 12 4.44 17.82 1.71
C TYR A 12 4.72 18.81 2.84
N ARG A 13 3.66 19.38 3.41
CA ARG A 13 3.74 20.23 4.61
C ARG A 13 3.36 19.43 5.85
N THR A 14 4.05 19.65 6.96
CA THR A 14 3.73 19.03 8.24
C THR A 14 2.37 19.52 8.73
N VAL A 15 1.50 18.58 9.11
CA VAL A 15 0.19 18.86 9.70
C VAL A 15 0.04 18.26 11.10
N ASP A 16 0.85 17.24 11.42
CA ASP A 16 1.03 16.68 12.76
C ASP A 16 2.47 16.15 12.88
N THR A 17 2.87 15.72 14.07
CA THR A 17 4.21 15.18 14.40
C THR A 17 4.66 14.10 13.40
N ASP A 18 3.75 13.21 13.02
CA ASP A 18 4.01 12.08 12.12
C ASP A 18 3.06 12.08 10.92
N ALA A 19 2.54 13.25 10.53
CA ALA A 19 1.64 13.39 9.39
C ALA A 19 1.94 14.64 8.54
N TRP A 20 1.93 14.44 7.22
CA TRP A 20 2.17 15.47 6.23
C TRP A 20 1.12 15.44 5.13
N LEU A 21 0.82 16.60 4.57
CA LEU A 21 -0.22 16.82 3.56
C LEU A 21 0.38 17.54 2.35
N ASN A 22 0.07 17.10 1.13
CA ASN A 22 0.46 17.84 -0.07
C ASN A 22 -0.70 18.69 -0.63
N ASP A 23 -0.47 19.41 -1.73
CA ASP A 23 -1.50 20.28 -2.34
C ASP A 23 -2.60 19.51 -3.09
N HIS A 24 -2.34 18.26 -3.47
CA HIS A 24 -3.38 17.32 -3.92
C HIS A 24 -4.25 16.84 -2.76
N GLY A 25 -3.85 17.14 -1.52
CA GLY A 25 -4.43 16.68 -0.28
C GLY A 25 -4.20 15.18 0.00
N ASP A 26 -3.16 14.60 -0.58
CA ASP A 26 -2.69 13.27 -0.21
C ASP A 26 -2.01 13.34 1.16
N VAL A 27 -2.25 12.32 1.97
CA VAL A 27 -1.76 12.26 3.35
C VAL A 27 -0.65 11.24 3.46
N LEU A 28 0.55 11.70 3.76
CA LEU A 28 1.68 10.86 4.17
C LEU A 28 1.66 10.77 5.70
N SER A 29 1.85 9.58 6.26
CA SER A 29 1.92 9.42 7.71
C SER A 29 2.86 8.30 8.12
N LEU A 30 3.46 8.46 9.28
CA LEU A 30 4.36 7.50 9.92
C LEU A 30 3.66 6.90 11.15
N HIS A 31 3.75 5.59 11.29
CA HIS A 31 3.14 4.85 12.38
C HIS A 31 4.19 3.93 13.01
N PHE A 32 4.14 3.80 14.34
CA PHE A 32 4.89 2.80 15.08
C PHE A 32 3.91 1.94 15.88
N PHE A 33 4.01 0.63 15.71
CA PHE A 33 3.18 -0.35 16.40
C PHE A 33 4.07 -1.18 17.33
N ASP A 34 3.89 -1.01 18.63
CA ASP A 34 4.63 -1.72 19.69
C ASP A 34 4.00 -3.09 19.99
N LEU A 35 3.76 -3.86 18.93
CA LEU A 35 3.18 -5.20 18.97
C LEU A 35 3.69 -6.05 17.81
N SER A 36 3.63 -7.38 17.98
CA SER A 36 4.02 -8.33 16.93
C SER A 36 3.27 -8.00 15.63
N PRO A 37 3.97 -7.88 14.48
CA PRO A 37 3.34 -7.55 13.21
C PRO A 37 2.22 -8.52 12.85
N ASP A 38 1.05 -7.98 12.51
CA ASP A 38 -0.09 -8.74 12.01
C ASP A 38 0.05 -9.01 10.50
N LEU A 39 1.14 -9.68 10.13
CA LEU A 39 1.40 -10.13 8.77
C LEU A 39 1.05 -11.63 8.64
N PRO A 40 0.39 -12.04 7.55
CA PRO A 40 -0.06 -13.44 7.39
C PRO A 40 1.09 -14.43 7.17
N ALA A 41 2.29 -13.95 6.83
CA ALA A 41 3.48 -14.76 6.65
C ALA A 41 4.75 -13.91 6.84
N ALA A 42 5.91 -14.57 6.91
CA ALA A 42 7.21 -13.91 6.85
C ALA A 42 7.43 -13.20 5.50
N LEU A 43 8.35 -12.24 5.45
CA LEU A 43 8.64 -11.49 4.21
C LEU A 43 9.25 -12.37 3.11
N ASP A 44 9.99 -13.43 3.46
CA ASP A 44 10.58 -14.36 2.50
C ASP A 44 9.57 -15.38 1.93
N ASP A 45 8.43 -15.59 2.58
CA ASP A 45 7.31 -16.38 2.05
C ASP A 45 6.33 -15.50 1.24
N GLY A 46 6.82 -15.01 0.10
CA GLY A 46 6.07 -14.12 -0.78
C GLY A 46 4.69 -14.65 -1.23
N PRO A 47 4.55 -15.92 -1.66
CA PRO A 47 3.25 -16.48 -2.05
C PRO A 47 2.20 -16.45 -0.92
N THR A 48 2.52 -16.97 0.26
CA THR A 48 1.59 -16.99 1.41
C THR A 48 1.27 -15.58 1.88
N LEU A 49 2.30 -14.71 1.92
CA LEU A 49 2.13 -13.30 2.29
C LEU A 49 1.12 -12.60 1.38
N ARG A 50 1.31 -12.70 0.06
CA ARG A 50 0.41 -12.04 -0.92
C ARG A 50 -1.00 -12.61 -0.87
N HIS A 51 -1.12 -13.93 -0.74
CA HIS A 51 -2.42 -14.62 -0.64
C HIS A 51 -3.20 -14.13 0.59
N GLY A 52 -2.59 -14.16 1.77
CA GLY A 52 -3.22 -13.70 3.00
C GLY A 52 -3.60 -12.22 2.98
N LEU A 53 -2.72 -11.36 2.45
CA LEU A 53 -2.99 -9.92 2.31
C LEU A 53 -4.16 -9.64 1.37
N THR A 54 -4.30 -10.42 0.29
CA THR A 54 -5.47 -10.30 -0.60
C THR A 54 -6.76 -10.62 0.15
N HIS A 55 -6.79 -11.72 0.91
CA HIS A 55 -7.96 -12.10 1.72
C HIS A 55 -8.29 -11.05 2.78
N PHE A 56 -7.30 -10.53 3.52
CA PHE A 56 -7.50 -9.48 4.51
C PHE A 56 -8.06 -8.20 3.89
N THR A 57 -7.51 -7.78 2.75
CA THR A 57 -7.97 -6.58 2.05
C THR A 57 -9.40 -6.74 1.54
N ALA A 58 -9.74 -7.90 0.97
CA ALA A 58 -11.10 -8.19 0.49
C ALA A 58 -12.13 -8.21 1.63
N ARG A 59 -11.80 -8.80 2.79
CA ARG A 59 -12.65 -8.79 3.99
C ARG A 59 -12.95 -7.38 4.50
N ALA A 60 -12.01 -6.46 4.32
CA ALA A 60 -12.19 -5.03 4.66
C ALA A 60 -12.97 -4.25 3.58
N GLY A 61 -13.48 -4.91 2.54
CA GLY A 61 -14.21 -4.27 1.43
C GLY A 61 -13.29 -3.65 0.36
N GLY A 62 -11.97 -3.85 0.45
CA GLY A 62 -10.98 -3.32 -0.48
C GLY A 62 -10.57 -4.29 -1.58
N GLY A 63 -9.63 -3.85 -2.40
CA GLY A 63 -8.93 -4.68 -3.38
C GLY A 63 -7.42 -4.49 -3.26
N LEU A 64 -6.67 -5.57 -3.11
CA LEU A 64 -5.21 -5.50 -3.15
C LEU A 64 -4.77 -5.27 -4.60
N ILE A 65 -3.84 -4.33 -4.81
CA ILE A 65 -3.30 -4.01 -6.15
C ILE A 65 -1.90 -4.59 -6.30
N GLU A 66 -1.08 -4.41 -5.27
CA GLU A 66 0.31 -4.86 -5.28
C GLU A 66 0.74 -5.24 -3.87
N ALA A 67 1.51 -6.32 -3.75
CA ALA A 67 2.26 -6.64 -2.56
C ALA A 67 3.61 -7.25 -2.96
N SER A 68 4.70 -6.59 -2.59
CA SER A 68 6.06 -7.02 -2.92
C SER A 68 7.01 -6.69 -1.78
N VAL A 69 8.08 -7.49 -1.63
CA VAL A 69 9.16 -7.14 -0.71
C VAL A 69 10.16 -6.25 -1.42
N LYS A 70 10.45 -5.12 -0.80
CA LYS A 70 11.38 -4.09 -1.27
C LYS A 70 12.28 -3.69 -0.12
N ARG A 71 13.27 -2.84 -0.40
CA ARG A 71 14.12 -2.24 0.62
C ARG A 71 13.53 -0.89 1.02
N LEU A 72 13.51 -0.60 2.31
CA LEU A 72 13.35 0.74 2.84
C LEU A 72 14.56 1.01 3.73
N GLY A 73 15.43 1.93 3.30
CA GLY A 73 16.81 1.98 3.79
C GLY A 73 17.52 0.64 3.64
N GLU A 74 18.11 0.16 4.73
CA GLU A 74 18.88 -1.07 4.80
C GLU A 74 18.06 -2.33 5.14
N LEU A 75 16.75 -2.20 5.38
CA LEU A 75 15.91 -3.33 5.82
C LEU A 75 14.93 -3.80 4.74
N PRO A 76 14.61 -5.11 4.72
CA PRO A 76 13.47 -5.60 3.95
C PRO A 76 12.16 -5.03 4.52
N ALA A 77 11.29 -4.62 3.62
CA ALA A 77 10.00 -4.02 3.91
C ALA A 77 8.93 -4.59 2.97
N LEU A 78 7.73 -4.82 3.48
CA LEU A 78 6.56 -5.08 2.65
C LEU A 78 6.11 -3.77 2.03
N ARG A 79 6.22 -3.65 0.71
CA ARG A 79 5.55 -2.63 -0.10
C ARG A 79 4.18 -3.14 -0.48
N GLN A 80 3.14 -2.41 -0.09
CA GLN A 80 1.76 -2.76 -0.38
C GLN A 80 1.03 -1.58 -1.02
N ILE A 81 0.18 -1.86 -2.01
CA ILE A 81 -0.79 -0.90 -2.54
C ILE A 81 -2.15 -1.58 -2.58
N LEU A 82 -3.16 -0.90 -2.06
CA LEU A 82 -4.55 -1.34 -2.09
C LEU A 82 -5.48 -0.18 -2.46
N LYS A 83 -6.70 -0.52 -2.86
CA LYS A 83 -7.81 0.42 -3.06
C LYS A 83 -8.97 0.10 -2.13
N LEU A 84 -9.67 1.14 -1.70
CA LEU A 84 -10.86 1.10 -0.86
C LEU A 84 -11.95 1.97 -1.47
N PRO A 85 -13.24 1.66 -1.27
CA PRO A 85 -14.31 2.57 -1.63
C PRO A 85 -14.20 3.85 -0.80
N LEU A 86 -14.58 5.00 -1.38
CA LEU A 86 -14.70 6.23 -0.61
C LEU A 86 -15.84 6.09 0.42
N PRO A 87 -15.61 6.41 1.71
CA PRO A 87 -16.65 6.36 2.72
C PRO A 87 -17.84 7.26 2.35
N ASN A 88 -19.06 6.75 2.54
CA ASN A 88 -20.31 7.48 2.33
C ASN A 88 -20.51 8.01 0.89
N GLN A 89 -19.84 7.42 -0.11
CA GLN A 89 -20.03 7.76 -1.51
C GLN A 89 -20.40 6.51 -2.32
N PRO A 90 -21.31 6.62 -3.30
CA PRO A 90 -21.70 5.48 -4.13
C PRO A 90 -20.58 5.05 -5.10
N ASN A 91 -19.68 5.98 -5.43
CA ASN A 91 -18.59 5.79 -6.38
C ASN A 91 -17.29 6.40 -5.83
N GLY A 92 -16.19 6.05 -6.48
CA GLY A 92 -14.87 6.59 -6.21
C GLY A 92 -14.06 5.75 -5.24
N GLN A 93 -12.74 5.87 -5.37
CA GLN A 93 -11.77 5.04 -4.68
C GLN A 93 -10.74 5.89 -3.94
N ALA A 94 -10.31 5.38 -2.79
CA ALA A 94 -9.08 5.80 -2.13
C ALA A 94 -8.01 4.73 -2.31
N PHE A 95 -6.80 5.17 -2.62
CA PHE A 95 -5.63 4.32 -2.78
C PHE A 95 -4.71 4.52 -1.59
N ILE A 96 -4.28 3.41 -1.00
CA ILE A 96 -3.34 3.40 0.12
C ILE A 96 -2.10 2.64 -0.33
N GLY A 97 -0.97 3.32 -0.29
CA GLY A 97 0.35 2.71 -0.45
C GLY A 97 1.10 2.72 0.86
N SER A 98 1.86 1.69 1.18
CA SER A 98 2.68 1.66 2.38
C SER A 98 3.97 0.87 2.22
N PHE A 99 4.95 1.21 3.05
CA PHE A 99 6.00 0.29 3.47
C PHE A 99 5.80 -0.10 4.93
N THR A 100 5.81 -1.39 5.20
CA THR A 100 5.86 -1.95 6.55
C THR A 100 7.23 -2.59 6.77
N VAL A 101 7.96 -2.14 7.80
CA VAL A 101 9.22 -2.74 8.22
C VAL A 101 8.97 -3.52 9.52
N PRO A 102 8.83 -4.86 9.45
CA PRO A 102 8.50 -5.68 10.60
C PRO A 102 9.76 -6.12 11.38
N ARG A 103 9.70 -6.01 12.71
CA ARG A 103 10.61 -6.66 13.66
C ARG A 103 9.82 -7.66 14.51
N ALA A 104 10.50 -8.51 15.27
CA ALA A 104 9.85 -9.61 15.99
C ALA A 104 8.71 -9.17 16.94
N GLY A 105 8.85 -8.01 17.59
CA GLY A 105 7.87 -7.50 18.56
C GLY A 105 7.23 -6.16 18.21
N CYS A 106 7.58 -5.56 17.08
CA CYS A 106 7.06 -4.25 16.66
C CYS A 106 7.15 -4.07 15.15
N SER A 107 6.51 -3.02 14.63
CA SER A 107 6.71 -2.59 13.25
C SER A 107 6.63 -1.08 13.12
N THR A 108 7.25 -0.56 12.06
CA THR A 108 6.99 0.80 11.59
C THR A 108 6.37 0.77 10.21
N VAL A 109 5.40 1.65 9.99
CA VAL A 109 4.68 1.77 8.73
C VAL A 109 4.71 3.22 8.28
N VAL A 110 5.27 3.47 7.10
CA VAL A 110 5.07 4.73 6.39
C VAL A 110 4.03 4.50 5.31
N LYS A 111 2.96 5.30 5.30
CA LYS A 111 1.84 5.14 4.36
C LYS A 111 1.44 6.46 3.71
N ILE A 112 1.10 6.38 2.44
CA ILE A 112 0.50 7.45 1.64
C ILE A 112 -0.94 7.09 1.31
N GLN A 113 -1.85 8.03 1.51
CA GLN A 113 -3.26 7.91 1.16
C GLN A 113 -3.63 8.99 0.15
N ALA A 114 -4.12 8.57 -1.01
CA ALA A 114 -4.57 9.45 -2.08
C ALA A 114 -5.98 9.05 -2.50
N ALA A 115 -6.91 10.00 -2.49
CA ALA A 115 -8.29 9.77 -2.87
C ALA A 115 -8.59 10.37 -4.25
N GLU A 116 -9.49 9.74 -5.00
CA GLU A 116 -10.14 10.42 -6.11
C GLU A 116 -10.94 11.61 -5.60
N ARG A 117 -10.94 12.70 -6.38
CA ARG A 117 -11.64 13.94 -6.05
C ARG A 117 -12.22 14.53 -7.33
N GLY A 118 -13.41 15.12 -7.23
CA GLY A 118 -14.13 15.63 -8.40
C GLY A 118 -14.66 14.48 -9.25
N MET A 119 -14.24 14.40 -10.52
CA MET A 119 -14.63 13.30 -11.40
C MET A 119 -13.89 12.02 -11.02
N THR A 120 -14.62 11.00 -10.59
CA THR A 120 -14.07 9.69 -10.18
C THR A 120 -14.24 8.64 -11.27
N GLY A 121 -13.38 7.63 -11.32
CA GLY A 121 -13.48 6.49 -12.22
C GLY A 121 -13.00 6.76 -13.65
N MET A 122 -12.32 7.88 -13.89
CA MET A 122 -11.88 8.27 -15.24
C MET A 122 -10.86 7.28 -15.81
N ARG A 123 -9.87 6.88 -15.00
CA ARG A 123 -8.85 5.91 -15.40
C ARG A 123 -9.51 4.57 -15.73
N GLU A 124 -10.41 4.12 -14.87
CA GLU A 124 -11.14 2.87 -15.00
C GLU A 124 -11.98 2.87 -16.28
N ALA A 125 -12.75 3.93 -16.52
CA ALA A 125 -13.61 4.06 -17.69
C ALA A 125 -12.80 4.08 -19.00
N VAL A 126 -11.72 4.85 -19.07
CA VAL A 126 -10.87 4.93 -20.28
C VAL A 126 -10.19 3.59 -20.56
N VAL A 127 -9.62 2.94 -19.54
CA VAL A 127 -8.98 1.63 -19.72
C VAL A 127 -10.00 0.56 -20.10
N MET A 128 -11.20 0.57 -19.49
CA MET A 128 -12.29 -0.33 -19.86
C MET A 128 -12.71 -0.13 -21.32
N ALA A 129 -12.84 1.12 -21.78
CA ALA A 129 -13.18 1.43 -23.18
C ALA A 129 -12.10 0.94 -24.16
N LYS A 130 -10.82 0.99 -23.78
CA LYS A 130 -9.69 0.52 -24.61
C LYS A 130 -9.61 -0.99 -24.72
N LEU A 131 -9.87 -1.71 -23.64
CA LEU A 131 -9.66 -3.17 -23.56
C LEU A 131 -10.93 -3.98 -23.83
N GLY A 132 -12.10 -3.39 -23.61
CA GLY A 132 -13.37 -4.10 -23.54
C GLY A 132 -13.56 -4.83 -22.19
N PRO A 133 -14.80 -5.20 -21.85
CA PRO A 133 -15.14 -5.79 -20.55
C PRO A 133 -14.42 -7.11 -20.26
N ASP A 134 -14.27 -7.98 -21.26
CA ASP A 134 -13.66 -9.31 -21.13
C ASP A 134 -12.18 -9.27 -20.72
N GLN A 135 -11.47 -8.22 -21.13
CA GLN A 135 -10.05 -8.04 -20.81
C GLN A 135 -9.82 -7.15 -19.59
N TYR A 136 -10.86 -6.43 -19.14
CA TYR A 136 -10.79 -5.47 -18.05
C TYR A 136 -10.86 -6.13 -16.68
N PHE A 137 -11.90 -6.94 -16.43
CA PHE A 137 -12.04 -7.69 -15.19
C PHE A 137 -11.27 -8.99 -15.27
N ARG A 138 -10.43 -9.27 -14.27
CA ARG A 138 -9.59 -10.48 -14.22
C ARG A 138 -9.60 -11.06 -12.82
N PRO A 139 -9.47 -12.39 -12.66
CA PRO A 139 -9.20 -12.98 -11.35
C PRO A 139 -7.98 -12.33 -10.70
N HIS A 140 -8.02 -12.16 -9.38
CA HIS A 140 -6.92 -11.54 -8.66
C HIS A 140 -5.65 -12.40 -8.79
N PRO A 141 -4.48 -11.83 -9.14
CA PRO A 141 -3.29 -12.61 -9.47
C PRO A 141 -2.69 -13.40 -8.30
N TYR A 142 -2.96 -12.99 -7.06
CA TYR A 142 -2.45 -13.65 -5.86
C TYR A 142 -3.45 -14.58 -5.15
N ALA A 143 -4.74 -14.47 -5.48
CA ALA A 143 -5.82 -15.27 -4.89
C ALA A 143 -7.02 -15.26 -5.85
N PRO A 144 -6.96 -16.02 -6.97
CA PRO A 144 -8.01 -16.01 -8.00
C PRO A 144 -9.40 -16.39 -7.46
N GLU A 145 -9.43 -17.12 -6.35
CA GLU A 145 -10.64 -17.57 -5.67
C GLU A 145 -11.30 -16.52 -4.78
N VAL A 146 -10.61 -15.42 -4.45
CA VAL A 146 -11.13 -14.40 -3.55
C VAL A 146 -12.44 -13.80 -4.08
N GLN A 147 -13.42 -13.68 -3.20
CA GLN A 147 -14.71 -13.06 -3.49
C GLN A 147 -14.94 -11.87 -2.54
N GLY A 148 -15.66 -10.86 -3.02
CA GLY A 148 -15.98 -9.65 -2.25
C GLY A 148 -14.89 -8.59 -2.33
N GLY A 149 -15.19 -7.43 -1.74
CA GLY A 149 -14.36 -6.23 -1.84
C GLY A 149 -14.36 -5.60 -3.24
N LEU A 150 -13.38 -4.73 -3.50
CA LEU A 150 -13.19 -4.13 -4.82
C LEU A 150 -12.44 -5.11 -5.73
N PRO A 151 -12.92 -5.34 -6.97
CA PRO A 151 -12.31 -6.29 -7.88
C PRO A 151 -10.93 -5.81 -8.35
N PHE A 152 -10.03 -6.75 -8.58
CA PHE A 152 -8.83 -6.49 -9.36
C PHE A 152 -9.19 -6.27 -10.84
N HIS A 153 -8.59 -5.28 -11.48
CA HIS A 153 -8.86 -4.98 -12.89
C HIS A 153 -7.65 -4.40 -13.61
N ALA A 154 -7.66 -4.48 -14.94
CA ALA A 154 -6.54 -4.07 -15.77
C ALA A 154 -6.09 -2.61 -15.58
N ALA A 155 -6.99 -1.71 -15.17
CA ALA A 155 -6.64 -0.32 -14.84
C ALA A 155 -5.70 -0.19 -13.64
N ASP A 156 -5.61 -1.22 -12.78
CA ASP A 156 -4.71 -1.21 -11.62
C ASP A 156 -3.25 -1.28 -12.05
N HIS A 157 -2.92 -1.75 -13.26
CA HIS A 157 -1.54 -1.95 -13.70
C HIS A 157 -0.77 -0.63 -13.89
N ALA A 158 0.54 -0.67 -13.57
CA ALA A 158 1.44 0.49 -13.66
C ALA A 158 1.65 1.01 -15.09
N GLN A 159 1.40 0.18 -16.11
CA GLN A 159 1.53 0.60 -17.52
C GLN A 159 0.66 1.80 -17.88
N TRP A 160 -0.42 2.06 -17.14
CA TRP A 160 -1.32 3.19 -17.37
C TRP A 160 -0.85 4.47 -16.68
N ASP A 161 0.15 4.41 -15.80
CA ASP A 161 0.55 5.55 -14.97
C ASP A 161 1.05 6.74 -15.79
N THR A 162 1.69 6.51 -16.94
CA THR A 162 2.12 7.57 -17.85
C THR A 162 0.95 8.32 -18.49
N GLU A 163 -0.16 7.63 -18.76
CA GLU A 163 -1.36 8.24 -19.35
C GLU A 163 -2.20 8.98 -18.30
N PHE A 164 -2.09 8.57 -17.03
CA PHE A 164 -2.84 9.15 -15.92
C PHE A 164 -1.90 9.70 -14.83
N PRO A 165 -1.03 10.68 -15.14
CA PRO A 165 0.03 11.14 -14.25
C PRO A 165 -0.49 11.74 -12.94
N ASP A 166 -1.71 12.29 -12.97
CA ASP A 166 -2.39 12.91 -11.84
C ASP A 166 -3.38 11.95 -11.16
N HIS A 167 -3.49 10.69 -11.58
CA HIS A 167 -4.39 9.76 -10.92
C HIS A 167 -3.85 9.37 -9.53
N PRO A 168 -4.71 9.24 -8.49
CA PRO A 168 -4.27 8.92 -7.13
C PRO A 168 -3.37 7.69 -7.02
N LEU A 169 -3.68 6.59 -7.73
CA LEU A 169 -2.82 5.39 -7.76
C LEU A 169 -1.41 5.69 -8.29
N THR A 170 -1.30 6.53 -9.32
CA THR A 170 -0.02 6.92 -9.90
C THR A 170 0.79 7.80 -8.94
N ARG A 171 0.13 8.74 -8.26
CA ARG A 171 0.76 9.56 -7.22
C ARG A 171 1.25 8.71 -6.03
N VAL A 172 0.45 7.72 -5.61
CA VAL A 172 0.83 6.75 -4.57
C VAL A 172 2.11 6.00 -4.95
N ARG A 173 2.18 5.43 -6.16
CA ARG A 173 3.38 4.73 -6.63
C ARG A 173 4.62 5.62 -6.64
N ARG A 174 4.51 6.82 -7.24
CA ARG A 174 5.60 7.81 -7.28
C ARG A 174 6.06 8.21 -5.88
N THR A 175 5.13 8.39 -4.95
CA THR A 175 5.44 8.72 -3.55
C THR A 175 6.18 7.58 -2.86
N LEU A 176 5.73 6.32 -3.02
CA LEU A 176 6.44 5.16 -2.49
C LEU A 176 7.86 5.04 -3.07
N ASP A 177 8.02 5.26 -4.37
CA ASP A 177 9.35 5.19 -5.00
C ASP A 177 10.27 6.30 -4.46
N THR A 178 9.72 7.49 -4.19
CA THR A 178 10.45 8.59 -3.55
C THR A 178 10.83 8.25 -2.10
N LEU A 179 9.92 7.67 -1.32
CA LEU A 179 10.19 7.20 0.04
C LEU A 179 11.30 6.15 0.06
N ALA A 180 11.28 5.20 -0.87
CA ALA A 180 12.29 4.16 -0.96
C ALA A 180 13.71 4.73 -1.19
N ALA A 181 13.81 5.89 -1.86
CA ALA A 181 15.07 6.58 -2.10
C ALA A 181 15.50 7.51 -0.96
N ALA A 182 14.56 8.10 -0.22
CA ALA A 182 14.83 9.13 0.77
C ALA A 182 14.95 8.60 2.21
N VAL A 183 14.24 7.52 2.54
CA VAL A 183 14.11 7.05 3.92
C VAL A 183 15.31 6.20 4.34
N THR A 184 15.82 6.48 5.53
CA THR A 184 16.77 5.61 6.25
C THR A 184 16.12 5.03 7.50
N VAL A 185 16.56 3.85 7.93
CA VAL A 185 16.08 3.25 9.17
C VAL A 185 16.97 3.70 10.33
N ALA A 186 16.36 3.98 11.49
CA ALA A 186 17.12 4.33 12.67
C ALA A 186 17.93 3.12 13.18
N PRO A 187 19.23 3.26 13.52
CA PRO A 187 20.09 2.13 13.90
C PRO A 187 19.54 1.28 15.05
N GLU A 188 18.91 1.90 16.05
CA GLU A 188 18.31 1.21 17.18
C GLU A 188 17.14 0.31 16.78
N PHE A 189 16.35 0.73 15.78
CA PHE A 189 15.25 -0.07 15.25
C PHE A 189 15.78 -1.19 14.34
N ALA A 190 16.83 -0.90 13.56
CA ALA A 190 17.47 -1.89 12.70
C ALA A 190 18.13 -3.03 13.47
N ALA A 191 18.62 -2.76 14.68
CA ALA A 191 19.25 -3.73 15.56
C ALA A 191 18.27 -4.70 16.26
N LEU A 192 16.96 -4.42 16.26
CA LEU A 192 15.95 -5.30 16.87
C LEU A 192 15.93 -6.67 16.17
N PRO A 193 15.41 -7.76 16.75
CA PRO A 193 15.31 -9.05 16.06
C PRO A 193 14.34 -9.02 14.85
N PRO A 194 14.61 -9.74 13.75
CA PRO A 194 13.74 -9.74 12.57
C PRO A 194 12.43 -10.47 12.83
N PHE A 195 11.36 -10.06 12.15
CA PHE A 195 10.12 -10.83 12.12
C PHE A 195 10.28 -12.07 11.24
N THR A 196 10.01 -13.26 11.79
CA THR A 196 10.19 -14.54 11.11
C THR A 196 8.86 -15.20 10.71
N GLY A 197 7.77 -14.43 10.69
CA GLY A 197 6.41 -14.91 10.44
C GLY A 197 5.53 -14.88 11.68
N PRO A 198 4.21 -15.06 11.51
CA PRO A 198 3.28 -15.10 12.63
C PRO A 198 3.67 -16.25 13.57
N ALA A 199 3.47 -16.05 14.88
CA ALA A 199 3.59 -17.16 15.83
C ALA A 199 2.64 -18.27 15.37
N ALA A 200 3.13 -19.52 15.35
CA ALA A 200 2.27 -20.66 15.07
C ALA A 200 1.05 -20.57 15.98
N ALA A 201 -0.15 -20.53 15.39
CA ALA A 201 -1.37 -20.59 16.16
C ALA A 201 -1.33 -21.91 16.94
N ASN A 202 -1.14 -21.85 18.25
CA ASN A 202 -1.40 -23.00 19.10
C ASN A 202 -2.88 -23.31 18.91
N GLY A 203 -3.15 -24.44 18.24
CA GLY A 203 -4.51 -24.93 18.00
C GLY A 203 -5.24 -25.31 19.28
#